data_AF-A0A957TSN2-F1
#
_entry.id   AF-A0A957TSN2-F1
#
_cell.length_a   1.000
_cell.length_b   1.000
_cell.length_c   1.000
_cell.angle_alpha   90.00
_cell.angle_beta   90.00
_cell.angle_gamma   90.00
#
_symmetry.space_group_name_H-M   'P 1'
#
loop_
_entity.id
_entity.type
_entity.pdbx_description
1 polymer ?
#
loop_
_entity_poly.entity_id
_entity_poly.type
_entity_poly.pdbx_seq_one_letter_code
_entity_poly.pdbx_strand_id
1 'polypeptide(L)'
;DHNVASTLNMLGDRWGISHETGAYPGAWWLLPYTFLYQIPPMSTSPNGDLQVVLIVLITLVLIPLFTPFLPVINRLPMWLGIYKIIWRDWYSR
;
A
#
# COMPACT_ATOMS: atom_id res chain seq x y z
N ASP A 1 -5.83 -25.54 -5.39
CA ASP A 1 -6.13 -24.09 -5.25
C ASP A 1 -5.70 -23.22 -6.43
N HIS A 2 -4.58 -23.48 -7.14
CA HIS A 2 -4.23 -22.72 -8.37
C HIS A 2 -5.22 -22.84 -9.55
N ASN A 3 -5.90 -23.98 -9.71
CA ASN A 3 -6.82 -24.18 -10.85
C ASN A 3 -8.12 -23.36 -10.74
N VAL A 4 -8.59 -23.08 -9.53
CA VAL A 4 -9.82 -22.30 -9.32
C VAL A 4 -9.56 -20.81 -9.54
N ALA A 5 -8.42 -20.31 -9.04
CA ALA A 5 -7.98 -18.92 -9.27
C ALA A 5 -7.72 -18.60 -10.74
N SER A 6 -7.17 -19.55 -11.51
CA SER A 6 -7.01 -19.46 -12.97
C SER A 6 -8.36 -19.33 -13.68
N THR A 7 -9.33 -20.16 -13.30
CA THR A 7 -10.67 -20.17 -13.91
C THR A 7 -11.44 -18.88 -13.65
N LEU A 8 -11.19 -18.22 -12.50
CA LEU A 8 -11.86 -16.99 -12.10
C LEU A 8 -11.08 -15.72 -12.50
N ASN A 9 -9.98 -15.81 -13.25
CA ASN A 9 -9.10 -14.68 -13.58
C ASN A 9 -8.58 -13.92 -12.33
N MET A 10 -8.43 -14.61 -11.20
CA MET A 10 -8.04 -14.02 -9.91
C MET A 10 -6.54 -14.12 -9.63
N LEU A 11 -5.71 -14.48 -10.63
CA LEU A 11 -4.25 -14.48 -10.45
C LEU A 11 -3.72 -13.04 -10.29
N GLY A 12 -2.62 -12.89 -9.54
CA GLY A 12 -1.93 -11.61 -9.34
C GLY A 12 -1.56 -10.87 -10.64
N ASP A 13 -1.33 -11.60 -11.74
CA ASP A 13 -1.09 -11.03 -13.08
C ASP A 13 -2.31 -10.30 -13.67
N ARG A 14 -3.53 -10.53 -13.16
CA ARG A 14 -4.79 -9.95 -13.64
C ARG A 14 -5.53 -9.15 -12.56
N TRP A 15 -4.78 -8.37 -11.77
CA TRP A 15 -5.31 -7.45 -10.75
C TRP A 15 -5.77 -8.10 -9.43
N GLY A 16 -5.50 -9.40 -9.23
CA GLY A 16 -5.61 -10.10 -7.94
C GLY A 16 -6.91 -9.81 -7.16
N ILE A 17 -6.78 -9.44 -5.89
CA ILE A 17 -7.87 -9.10 -4.95
C ILE A 17 -8.75 -7.94 -5.46
N SER A 18 -8.27 -7.14 -6.39
CA SER A 18 -9.00 -5.99 -6.96
C SER A 18 -9.82 -6.35 -8.20
N HIS A 19 -9.82 -7.63 -8.62
CA HIS A 19 -10.65 -8.09 -9.71
C HIS A 19 -12.12 -8.19 -9.27
N GLU A 20 -12.98 -7.36 -9.86
CA GLU A 20 -14.42 -7.35 -9.62
C GLU A 20 -15.14 -8.37 -10.52
N THR A 21 -15.90 -9.29 -9.93
CA THR A 21 -16.77 -10.25 -10.64
C THR A 21 -18.18 -9.70 -10.95
N GLY A 22 -18.36 -8.37 -11.05
CA GLY A 22 -19.69 -7.75 -11.21
C GLY A 22 -19.71 -6.38 -11.89
N ALA A 23 -20.92 -5.84 -12.14
CA ALA A 23 -21.17 -4.56 -12.81
C ALA A 23 -21.20 -3.35 -11.85
N TYR A 24 -20.41 -3.40 -10.79
CA TYR A 24 -20.28 -2.32 -9.81
C TYR A 24 -18.89 -1.71 -9.90
N PRO A 25 -18.71 -0.44 -9.51
CA PRO A 25 -17.39 0.13 -9.44
C PRO A 25 -16.58 -0.63 -8.38
N GLY A 26 -15.49 -1.23 -8.84
CA GLY A 26 -14.24 -1.47 -8.13
C GLY A 26 -14.16 -0.95 -6.71
N ALA A 27 -13.64 -1.77 -5.79
CA ALA A 27 -12.91 -1.30 -4.63
C ALA A 27 -11.69 -0.46 -5.08
N TRP A 28 -11.94 0.77 -5.54
CA TRP A 28 -10.96 1.66 -6.17
C TRP A 28 -9.83 2.06 -5.21
N TRP A 29 -10.10 2.02 -3.91
CA TRP A 29 -9.11 2.22 -2.87
C TRP A 29 -8.07 1.08 -2.79
N LEU A 30 -8.32 -0.06 -3.44
CA LEU A 30 -7.34 -1.14 -3.61
C LEU A 30 -6.44 -0.93 -4.83
N LEU A 31 -6.63 0.11 -5.64
CA LEU A 31 -5.73 0.41 -6.77
C LEU A 31 -4.25 0.50 -6.37
N PRO A 32 -3.86 1.12 -5.24
CA PRO A 32 -2.46 1.09 -4.80
C PRO A 32 -1.94 -0.33 -4.52
N TYR A 33 -2.80 -1.27 -4.12
CA TYR A 33 -2.42 -2.67 -3.93
C TYR A 33 -2.09 -3.33 -5.28
N THR A 34 -2.84 -3.01 -6.33
CA THR A 34 -2.64 -3.57 -7.66
C THR A 34 -1.28 -3.21 -8.26
N PHE A 35 -0.77 -2.01 -7.94
CA PHE A 35 0.56 -1.56 -8.35
C PHE A 35 1.68 -2.43 -7.75
N LEU A 36 1.51 -2.91 -6.52
CA LEU A 36 2.51 -3.73 -5.85
C LEU A 36 2.69 -5.10 -6.53
N TYR A 37 1.65 -5.64 -7.16
CA TYR A 37 1.76 -6.89 -7.95
C TYR A 37 2.65 -6.75 -9.18
N GLN A 38 2.91 -5.53 -9.67
CA GLN A 38 3.76 -5.29 -10.84
C GLN A 38 5.27 -5.24 -10.49
N ILE A 39 5.62 -5.22 -9.20
CA ILE A 39 7.00 -5.02 -8.74
C ILE A 39 7.57 -6.36 -8.23
N PRO A 40 8.72 -6.83 -8.76
CA PRO A 40 9.44 -7.97 -8.17
C PRO A 40 9.85 -7.67 -6.71
N PRO A 41 9.71 -8.61 -5.76
CA PRO A 41 9.50 -10.06 -5.94
C PRO A 41 8.03 -10.52 -6.01
N MET A 42 7.07 -9.61 -5.81
CA MET A 42 5.64 -9.96 -5.71
C MET A 42 5.08 -10.49 -7.03
N SER A 43 5.54 -9.96 -8.17
CA SER A 43 5.14 -10.40 -9.51
C SER A 43 5.59 -11.83 -9.86
N THR A 44 6.68 -12.31 -9.24
CA THR A 44 7.29 -13.61 -9.55
C THR A 44 7.00 -14.68 -8.50
N SER A 45 6.37 -14.31 -7.39
CA SER A 45 6.13 -15.22 -6.27
C SER A 45 4.79 -15.93 -6.41
N PRO A 46 4.73 -17.25 -6.16
CA PRO A 46 3.45 -17.98 -6.10
C PRO A 46 2.53 -17.50 -4.97
N ASN A 47 3.06 -16.74 -3.99
CA ASN A 47 2.31 -16.15 -2.88
C ASN A 47 2.34 -14.61 -2.94
N GLY A 48 2.27 -14.03 -4.15
CA GLY A 48 2.27 -12.58 -4.34
C GLY A 48 1.20 -11.86 -3.50
N ASP A 49 0.00 -12.44 -3.38
CA ASP A 49 -1.10 -11.85 -2.62
C ASP A 49 -0.76 -11.65 -1.13
N LEU A 50 -0.16 -12.68 -0.50
CA LEU A 50 0.26 -12.61 0.89
C LEU A 50 1.36 -11.55 1.09
N GLN A 51 2.31 -11.47 0.17
CA GLN A 51 3.39 -10.49 0.25
C GLN A 51 2.87 -9.05 0.15
N VAL A 52 1.99 -8.79 -0.82
CA VAL A 52 1.35 -7.48 -1.01
C VAL A 52 0.59 -7.09 0.25
N VAL A 53 -0.24 -7.98 0.81
CA VAL A 53 -1.00 -7.72 2.03
C VAL A 53 -0.08 -7.42 3.22
N LEU A 54 0.99 -8.20 3.40
CA LEU A 54 1.95 -7.98 4.49
C LEU A 54 2.68 -6.64 4.33
N ILE A 55 3.09 -6.27 3.12
CA ILE A 55 3.75 -5.00 2.85
C ILE A 55 2.82 -3.84 3.19
N VAL A 56 1.56 -3.89 2.76
CA VAL A 56 0.61 -2.82 3.06
C VAL A 56 0.28 -2.75 4.55
N LEU A 57 0.08 -3.90 5.21
CA LEU A 57 -0.14 -3.95 6.65
C LEU A 57 1.04 -3.33 7.43
N ILE A 58 2.28 -3.68 7.06
CA ILE A 58 3.46 -3.12 7.71
C ILE A 58 3.55 -1.61 7.45
N THR A 59 3.41 -1.18 6.19
CA THR A 59 3.69 0.21 5.79
C THR A 59 2.59 1.21 6.14
N LEU A 60 1.31 0.84 5.99
CA LEU A 60 0.18 1.74 6.21
C LEU A 60 -0.46 1.58 7.60
N VAL A 61 -0.22 0.46 8.29
CA VAL A 61 -0.82 0.22 9.61
C VAL A 61 0.24 0.18 10.69
N LEU A 62 1.18 -0.78 10.65
CA LEU A 62 2.12 -1.00 11.75
C LEU A 62 3.12 0.14 11.90
N ILE A 63 3.76 0.60 10.82
CA ILE A 63 4.73 1.69 10.89
C ILE A 63 4.06 2.95 11.46
N PRO A 64 2.93 3.45 10.93
CA PRO A 64 2.24 4.60 11.50
C PRO A 64 1.81 4.39 12.95
N LEU A 65 1.28 3.22 13.29
CA LEU A 65 0.87 2.91 14.66
C LEU A 65 2.05 2.95 15.65
N PHE A 66 3.23 2.48 15.21
CA PHE A 66 4.44 2.47 16.04
C PHE A 66 5.33 3.71 15.87
N THR A 67 4.97 4.65 14.98
CA THR A 67 5.74 5.91 14.80
C THR A 67 6.05 6.66 16.08
N PRO A 68 5.13 6.85 17.07
CA PRO A 68 5.46 7.62 18.26
C PRO A 68 6.50 6.92 19.16
N PHE A 69 6.59 5.59 19.08
CA PHE A 69 7.49 4.78 19.90
C PHE A 69 8.88 4.58 19.26
N LEU A 70 9.02 4.82 17.95
CA LEU A 70 10.28 4.69 17.22
C LEU A 70 11.05 6.03 17.23
N PRO A 71 12.17 6.14 17.98
CA PRO A 71 12.82 7.43 18.26
C PRO A 71 13.37 8.14 17.02
N VAL A 72 13.70 7.40 15.96
CA VAL A 72 14.19 7.95 14.69
C VAL A 72 13.04 8.47 13.83
N ILE A 73 11.97 7.68 13.68
CA ILE A 73 10.86 7.97 12.77
C ILE A 73 10.00 9.13 13.29
N ASN A 74 9.76 9.20 14.60
CA ASN A 74 8.99 10.29 15.23
C ASN A 74 9.61 11.67 14.96
N ARG A 75 10.94 11.75 14.80
CA ARG A 75 11.65 13.02 14.57
C ARG A 75 11.74 13.41 13.09
N LEU A 76 11.39 12.52 12.16
CA LEU A 76 11.45 12.79 10.72
C LEU A 76 10.68 14.05 10.28
N PRO A 77 9.44 14.32 10.76
CA PRO A 77 8.72 15.53 10.35
C PRO A 77 9.45 16.82 10.75
N MET A 78 10.16 16.78 11.87
CA MET A 78 10.96 17.90 12.37
C MET A 78 12.25 18.06 11.57
N TRP A 79 12.93 16.96 11.22
CA TRP A 79 14.13 16.97 10.39
C TRP A 79 13.85 17.44 8.96
N LEU A 80 12.74 16.99 8.37
CA LEU A 80 12.30 17.40 7.03
C LEU A 80 11.79 18.85 7.00
N GLY A 81 11.61 19.49 8.17
CA GLY A 81 11.18 20.88 8.24
C GLY A 81 9.77 21.12 7.68
N ILE A 82 8.91 20.08 7.65
CA ILE A 82 7.55 20.17 7.10
C ILE A 82 6.76 21.30 7.78
N TYR A 83 7.00 21.51 9.08
CA TYR A 83 6.42 22.61 9.84
C TYR A 83 6.76 23.98 9.22
N LYS A 84 7.95 24.19 8.65
CA LYS A 84 8.30 25.47 8.02
C LYS A 84 7.46 25.76 6.78
N ILE A 85 7.07 24.72 6.04
CA ILE A 85 6.23 24.84 4.84
C ILE A 85 4.79 25.13 5.25
N ILE A 86 4.26 24.36 6.21
CA ILE A 86 2.88 24.52 6.70
C ILE A 86 2.68 25.92 7.31
N TRP A 87 3.64 26.40 8.08
CA TRP A 87 3.55 27.67 8.80
C TRP A 87 4.17 28.85 8.05
N ARG A 88 4.63 28.67 6.81
CA ARG A 88 5.27 29.73 6.01
C ARG A 88 4.39 30.97 5.90
N ASP A 89 3.10 30.76 5.68
CA ASP A 89 2.14 31.85 5.48
C ASP A 89 1.83 32.60 6.78
N TRP A 90 2.01 31.96 7.93
CA TRP A 90 1.86 32.61 9.25
C TRP A 90 3.03 33.56 9.54
N TYR A 91 4.25 33.18 9.18
CA TYR A 91 5.45 34.02 9.33
C TYR A 91 5.60 35.09 8.22
N SER A 92 4.84 34.97 7.14
CA SER A 92 4.86 35.93 6.03
C SER A 92 3.92 37.13 6.23
N ARG A 93 3.11 37.12 7.29
CA ARG A 93 2.23 38.24 7.69
C ARG A 93 2.86 39.00 8.84
#